data_AF-A0A1J3EMS4-F1
#
_entry.id   AF-A0A1J3EMS4-F1
#
_cell.length_a   1.000
_cell.length_b   1.000
_cell.length_c   1.000
_cell.angle_alpha   90.00
_cell.angle_beta   90.00
_cell.angle_gamma   90.00
#
_symmetry.space_group_name_H-M   'P 1'
#
loop_
_entity.id
_entity.type
_entity.pdbx_description
1 polymer ?
#
loop_
_entity_poly.entity_id
_entity_poly.type
_entity_poly.pdbx_seq_one_letter_code
_entity_poly.pdbx_strand_id
1 'polypeptide(L)'
;FLDYNADISKDILTIAGNVAKDFKGRLSLVKLDGIRWAEHSKNFGLSGTPPGIVLEDRSTNKNYVFPQSSEITEDALRAHLQGYVDGTIQPTVKSEEIPASQDGPVYVLVGKSFESVVYDETKDVLVEFYAPWCGHCKTLAPKYDALGESFKS
;
A
#
# COMPACT_ATOMS: atom_id res chain seq x y z
N PHE A 1 0.99 12.71 -6.20
CA PHE A 1 2.19 12.49 -7.04
C PHE A 1 1.80 12.68 -8.49
N LEU A 2 2.46 13.60 -9.20
CA LEU A 2 2.09 14.01 -10.56
C LEU A 2 3.32 14.04 -11.47
N ASP A 3 3.15 13.78 -12.76
CA ASP A 3 4.14 14.16 -13.78
C ASP A 3 3.89 15.61 -14.17
N TYR A 4 4.78 16.52 -13.76
CA TYR A 4 4.59 17.96 -14.01
C TYR A 4 4.66 18.35 -15.49
N ASN A 5 5.14 17.46 -16.36
CA ASN A 5 5.18 17.70 -17.80
C ASN A 5 3.94 17.15 -18.55
N ALA A 6 3.14 16.31 -17.89
CA ALA A 6 1.94 15.74 -18.49
C ALA A 6 0.74 16.70 -18.39
N ASP A 7 -0.02 16.87 -19.47
CA ASP A 7 -1.18 17.77 -19.48
C ASP A 7 -2.26 17.34 -18.49
N ILE A 8 -2.46 16.02 -18.32
CA ILE A 8 -3.41 15.46 -17.34
C ILE A 8 -3.13 15.94 -15.90
N SER A 9 -1.89 16.31 -15.58
CA SER A 9 -1.56 16.84 -14.26
C SER A 9 -2.16 18.22 -14.00
N LYS A 10 -2.39 19.03 -15.04
CA LYS A 10 -3.08 20.33 -14.91
C LYS A 10 -4.56 20.14 -14.57
N ASP A 11 -5.19 19.17 -15.23
CA ASP A 11 -6.59 18.82 -14.99
C ASP A 11 -6.77 18.29 -13.57
N ILE A 12 -5.90 17.37 -13.14
CA ILE A 12 -5.92 16.82 -11.78
C ILE A 12 -5.67 17.90 -10.74
N LEU A 13 -4.78 18.86 -10.98
CA LEU A 13 -4.57 19.99 -10.07
C LEU A 13 -5.80 20.89 -9.97
N THR A 14 -6.53 21.08 -11.07
CA THR A 14 -7.78 21.85 -11.09
C THR A 14 -8.87 21.13 -10.28
N ILE A 15 -9.06 19.84 -10.55
CA ILE A 15 -9.98 18.95 -9.81
C ILE A 15 -9.66 18.97 -8.31
N ALA A 16 -8.41 18.71 -7.96
CA ALA A 16 -7.94 18.69 -6.57
C ALA A 16 -8.11 20.06 -5.89
N GLY A 17 -7.85 21.15 -6.61
CA GLY A 17 -8.03 22.52 -6.10
C GLY A 17 -9.51 22.88 -5.85
N ASN A 18 -10.43 22.38 -6.67
CA ASN A 18 -11.86 22.55 -6.45
C ASN A 18 -12.34 21.75 -5.24
N VAL A 19 -12.02 20.46 -5.18
CA VAL A 19 -12.42 19.56 -4.09
C VAL A 19 -11.78 20.00 -2.76
N ALA A 20 -10.54 20.49 -2.74
CA ALA A 20 -9.84 20.90 -1.51
C ALA A 20 -10.60 21.95 -0.68
N LYS A 21 -11.41 22.79 -1.33
CA LYS A 21 -12.21 23.84 -0.65
C LYS A 21 -13.19 23.23 0.34
N ASP A 22 -13.75 22.07 0.02
CA ASP A 22 -14.73 21.35 0.85
C ASP A 22 -14.11 20.74 2.13
N PHE A 23 -12.79 20.57 2.14
CA PHE A 23 -12.03 19.93 3.23
C PHE A 23 -11.13 20.91 4.00
N LYS A 24 -11.30 22.22 3.80
CA LYS A 24 -10.52 23.24 4.50
C LYS A 24 -10.59 23.06 6.02
N GLY A 25 -9.43 23.04 6.67
CA GLY A 25 -9.30 22.84 8.12
C GLY A 25 -9.36 21.37 8.57
N ARG A 26 -9.70 20.43 7.68
CA ARG A 26 -9.70 18.98 7.94
C ARG A 26 -8.55 18.26 7.24
N LEU A 27 -8.30 18.60 5.97
CA LEU A 27 -7.25 17.99 5.15
C LEU A 27 -6.31 19.05 4.58
N SER A 28 -5.05 18.68 4.36
CA SER A 28 -4.06 19.47 3.64
C SER A 28 -3.70 18.76 2.34
N LEU A 29 -3.84 19.44 1.20
CA LEU A 29 -3.40 18.91 -0.09
C LEU A 29 -2.01 19.45 -0.45
N VAL A 30 -1.12 18.54 -0.82
CA VAL A 30 0.22 18.84 -1.31
C VAL A 30 0.45 18.14 -2.64
N LYS A 31 1.21 18.79 -3.53
CA LYS A 31 1.67 18.16 -4.79
C LYS A 31 3.13 17.76 -4.65
N LEU A 32 3.46 16.59 -5.20
CA LEU A 32 4.81 16.05 -5.26
C LEU A 32 5.10 15.57 -6.68
N ASP A 33 6.34 15.77 -7.12
CA ASP A 33 6.85 15.29 -8.40
C ASP A 33 6.94 13.77 -8.36
N GLY A 34 6.04 13.10 -9.06
CA GLY A 34 5.94 11.65 -9.09
C GLY A 34 6.95 10.97 -10.01
N ILE A 35 7.61 11.73 -10.89
CA ILE A 35 8.70 11.22 -11.74
C ILE A 35 10.00 11.22 -10.94
N ARG A 36 10.33 12.36 -10.33
CA ARG A 36 11.55 12.49 -9.51
C ARG A 36 11.51 11.62 -8.25
N TRP A 37 10.33 11.43 -7.66
CA TRP A 37 10.16 10.72 -6.39
C TRP A 37 9.36 9.43 -6.54
N ALA A 38 9.55 8.70 -7.64
CA ALA A 38 8.84 7.45 -7.94
C ALA A 38 9.01 6.38 -6.84
N GLU A 39 10.21 6.19 -6.30
CA GLU A 39 10.40 5.22 -5.19
C GLU A 39 9.73 5.69 -3.89
N HIS A 40 9.66 7.00 -3.67
CA HIS A 40 8.98 7.54 -2.49
C HIS A 40 7.46 7.31 -2.56
N SER A 41 6.85 7.40 -3.74
CA SER A 41 5.41 7.15 -3.92
C SER A 41 5.02 5.73 -3.52
N LYS A 42 5.89 4.75 -3.78
CA LYS A 42 5.72 3.34 -3.37
C LYS A 42 5.70 3.13 -1.86
N ASN A 43 6.23 4.06 -1.07
CA ASN A 43 6.11 4.00 0.39
C ASN A 43 4.71 4.37 0.87
N PHE A 44 3.94 5.10 0.06
CA PHE A 44 2.55 5.43 0.33
C PHE A 44 1.55 4.40 -0.21
N GLY A 45 2.04 3.30 -0.78
CA GLY A 45 1.19 2.26 -1.38
C GLY A 45 0.80 2.52 -2.83
N LEU A 46 1.33 3.58 -3.46
CA LEU A 46 1.16 3.80 -4.90
C LEU A 46 2.01 2.81 -5.70
N SER A 47 1.52 2.42 -6.87
CA SER A 47 2.22 1.55 -7.82
C SER A 47 2.08 2.10 -9.24
N GLY A 48 3.03 1.78 -10.11
CA GLY A 48 3.01 2.28 -11.49
C GLY A 48 3.47 3.74 -11.61
N THR A 49 3.00 4.42 -12.66
CA THR A 49 3.40 5.78 -13.02
C THR A 49 2.37 6.81 -12.53
N PRO A 50 2.77 8.06 -12.28
CA PRO A 50 1.82 9.15 -12.00
C PRO A 50 0.73 9.25 -13.09
N PRO A 51 -0.47 9.75 -12.74
CA PRO A 51 -0.84 10.35 -11.46
C PRO A 51 -1.18 9.32 -10.36
N GLY A 52 -0.84 9.66 -9.12
CA GLY A 52 -1.22 8.89 -7.94
C GLY A 52 -1.66 9.81 -6.81
N ILE A 53 -2.81 9.51 -6.19
CA ILE A 53 -3.38 10.26 -5.06
C ILE A 53 -3.41 9.35 -3.84
N VAL A 54 -2.94 9.88 -2.72
CA VAL A 54 -2.93 9.18 -1.44
C VAL A 54 -3.22 10.17 -0.32
N LEU A 55 -4.03 9.74 0.64
CA LEU A 55 -4.17 10.39 1.94
C LEU A 55 -3.20 9.74 2.92
N GLU A 56 -2.34 10.55 3.53
CA GLU A 56 -1.47 10.13 4.64
C GLU A 56 -2.09 10.59 5.95
N ASP A 57 -2.53 9.65 6.79
CA ASP A 57 -2.90 9.92 8.17
C ASP A 57 -1.69 9.68 9.09
N ARG A 58 -1.05 10.78 9.50
CA ARG A 58 0.12 10.74 10.37
C ARG A 58 -0.21 10.37 11.82
N SER A 59 -1.47 10.48 12.24
CA SER A 59 -1.88 10.12 13.60
C SER A 59 -1.98 8.61 13.77
N THR A 60 -2.42 7.90 12.72
CA THR A 60 -2.54 6.45 12.69
C THR A 60 -1.44 5.74 11.90
N ASN A 61 -0.57 6.52 11.25
CA ASN A 61 0.47 6.04 10.33
C ASN A 61 -0.10 5.16 9.19
N LYS A 62 -1.30 5.51 8.72
CA LYS A 62 -2.04 4.79 7.68
C LYS A 62 -2.15 5.62 6.41
N ASN A 63 -2.12 4.94 5.27
CA ASN A 63 -2.31 5.55 3.97
C ASN A 63 -3.63 5.07 3.35
N TYR A 64 -4.31 5.94 2.59
CA TYR A 64 -5.54 5.61 1.87
C TYR A 64 -5.35 6.02 0.40
N VAL A 65 -4.93 5.05 -0.40
CA VAL A 65 -4.66 5.24 -1.83
C VAL A 65 -5.98 5.36 -2.58
N PHE A 66 -6.10 6.41 -3.39
CA PHE A 66 -7.20 6.52 -4.36
C PHE A 66 -7.04 5.39 -5.40
N PRO A 67 -8.11 4.66 -5.78
CA PRO A 67 -8.00 3.55 -6.72
C PRO A 67 -7.34 3.95 -8.04
N GLN A 68 -6.14 3.42 -8.32
CA GLN A 68 -5.34 3.84 -9.49
C GLN A 68 -5.90 3.38 -10.83
N SER A 69 -6.83 2.41 -10.84
CA SER A 69 -7.58 1.99 -12.01
C SER A 69 -8.82 2.84 -12.30
N SER A 70 -9.18 3.73 -11.39
CA SER A 70 -10.35 4.60 -11.51
C SER A 70 -9.98 5.95 -12.11
N GLU A 71 -10.90 6.51 -12.89
CA GLU A 71 -10.78 7.87 -13.38
C GLU A 71 -10.83 8.88 -12.22
N ILE A 72 -9.93 9.86 -12.24
CA ILE A 72 -9.88 10.92 -11.23
C ILE A 72 -10.83 12.04 -11.67
N THR A 73 -12.04 12.03 -11.12
CA THR A 73 -13.04 13.10 -11.29
C THR A 73 -13.24 13.86 -9.96
N GLU A 74 -13.89 15.03 -10.00
CA GLU A 74 -14.21 15.77 -8.77
C GLU A 74 -15.06 14.95 -7.81
N ASP A 75 -16.07 14.25 -8.31
CA ASP A 75 -16.98 13.47 -7.48
C ASP A 75 -16.29 12.24 -6.89
N ALA A 76 -15.48 11.53 -7.68
CA ALA A 76 -14.74 10.37 -7.19
C ALA A 76 -13.71 10.78 -6.14
N LEU A 77 -12.96 11.86 -6.39
CA LEU A 77 -11.99 12.36 -5.42
C LEU A 77 -12.69 12.84 -4.15
N ARG A 78 -13.77 13.63 -4.26
CA ARG A 78 -14.56 14.11 -3.11
C ARG A 78 -15.11 12.96 -2.29
N ALA A 79 -15.66 11.93 -2.93
CA ALA A 79 -16.18 10.75 -2.26
C ALA A 79 -15.09 10.00 -1.49
N HIS A 80 -13.90 9.84 -2.08
CA HIS A 80 -12.76 9.19 -1.41
C HIS A 80 -12.28 10.00 -0.18
N LEU A 81 -12.14 11.32 -0.33
CA LEU A 81 -11.75 12.20 0.77
C LEU A 81 -12.79 12.22 1.90
N GLN A 82 -14.07 12.29 1.55
CA GLN A 82 -15.16 12.28 2.51
C GLN A 82 -15.27 10.92 3.20
N GLY A 83 -15.08 9.82 2.47
CA GLY A 83 -15.06 8.48 3.04
C GLY A 83 -13.96 8.29 4.08
N TYR A 84 -12.78 8.91 3.89
CA TYR A 84 -11.75 8.95 4.93
C TYR A 84 -12.22 9.73 6.17
N VAL A 85 -12.77 10.93 5.97
CA VAL A 85 -13.22 11.78 7.09
C VAL A 85 -14.34 11.11 7.89
N ASP A 86 -15.24 10.38 7.22
CA ASP A 86 -16.34 9.65 7.84
C ASP A 86 -15.91 8.28 8.39
N GLY A 87 -14.66 7.86 8.17
CA GLY A 87 -14.14 6.56 8.63
C GLY A 87 -14.75 5.36 7.89
N THR A 88 -15.26 5.54 6.67
CA THR A 88 -15.95 4.50 5.90
C THR A 88 -15.03 3.75 4.94
N ILE A 89 -13.85 4.29 4.61
CA ILE A 89 -12.85 3.60 3.80
C ILE A 89 -11.77 2.95 4.67
N GLN A 90 -11.24 1.82 4.19
CA GLN A 90 -10.16 1.11 4.86
C GLN A 90 -8.79 1.60 4.40
N PRO A 91 -7.77 1.55 5.27
CA PRO A 91 -6.41 1.89 4.90
C PRO A 91 -5.87 0.91 3.86
N THR A 92 -5.02 1.42 2.98
CA THR A 92 -4.27 0.62 2.01
C THR A 92 -3.14 -0.11 2.73
N VAL A 93 -3.18 -1.44 2.69
CA VAL A 93 -2.08 -2.29 3.15
C VAL A 93 -1.09 -2.46 2.01
N LYS A 94 0.17 -2.05 2.23
CA LYS A 94 1.25 -2.35 1.29
C LYS A 94 1.53 -3.85 1.35
N SER A 95 1.16 -4.56 0.29
CA SER A 95 1.33 -6.00 0.17
C SER A 95 1.72 -6.34 -1.25
N GLU A 96 2.56 -7.36 -1.40
CA GLU A 96 2.69 -8.09 -2.66
C GLU A 96 1.37 -8.85 -2.95
N GLU A 97 1.23 -9.33 -4.19
CA GLU A 97 0.16 -10.26 -4.50
C GLU A 97 0.38 -11.58 -3.78
N ILE A 98 -0.72 -12.25 -3.43
CA ILE A 98 -0.63 -13.60 -2.86
C ILE A 98 0.03 -14.50 -3.90
N PRO A 99 1.14 -15.19 -3.56
CA PRO A 99 1.81 -16.09 -4.49
C PRO A 99 0.85 -17.11 -5.07
N ALA A 100 0.94 -17.34 -6.40
CA ALA A 100 0.06 -18.28 -7.10
C ALA A 100 0.26 -19.74 -6.65
N SER A 101 1.45 -20.06 -6.14
CA SER A 101 1.81 -21.36 -5.59
C SER A 101 2.67 -21.20 -4.34
N GLN A 102 2.70 -22.26 -3.52
CA GLN A 102 3.43 -22.35 -2.24
C GLN A 102 4.29 -23.60 -2.27
N ASP A 103 5.21 -23.67 -3.25
CA ASP A 103 5.94 -24.90 -3.59
C ASP A 103 7.13 -25.19 -2.64
N GLY A 104 7.49 -24.21 -1.79
CA GLY A 104 8.58 -24.32 -0.84
C GLY A 104 8.19 -24.99 0.49
N PRO A 105 9.18 -25.38 1.31
CA PRO A 105 8.92 -25.87 2.67
C PRO A 105 8.43 -24.81 3.64
N VAL A 106 8.57 -23.54 3.29
CA VAL A 106 8.12 -22.40 4.06
C VAL A 106 7.06 -21.67 3.26
N TYR A 107 5.92 -21.42 3.90
CA TYR A 107 4.83 -20.64 3.30
C TYR A 107 5.26 -19.18 3.13
N VAL A 108 5.17 -18.66 1.91
CA VAL A 108 5.44 -17.26 1.60
C VAL A 108 4.22 -16.42 1.96
N LEU A 109 4.35 -15.67 3.05
CA LEU A 109 3.30 -14.81 3.59
C LEU A 109 3.40 -13.39 3.02
N VAL A 110 2.25 -12.80 2.67
CA VAL A 110 2.15 -11.39 2.25
C VAL A 110 1.09 -10.68 3.09
N GLY A 111 1.09 -9.35 3.12
CA GLY A 111 0.13 -8.58 3.92
C GLY A 111 -1.33 -8.93 3.67
N LYS A 112 -1.69 -9.23 2.41
CA LYS A 112 -3.05 -9.65 1.99
C LYS A 112 -3.49 -11.01 2.55
N SER A 113 -2.56 -11.92 2.86
CA SER A 113 -2.85 -13.25 3.43
C SER A 113 -2.49 -13.36 4.90
N PHE A 114 -1.95 -12.30 5.51
CA PHE A 114 -1.43 -12.34 6.88
C PHE A 114 -2.48 -12.78 7.88
N GLU A 115 -3.61 -12.08 7.95
CA GLU A 115 -4.64 -12.37 8.96
C GLU A 115 -5.22 -13.78 8.81
N SER A 116 -5.56 -14.19 7.58
CA SER A 116 -6.18 -15.50 7.35
C SER A 116 -5.24 -16.67 7.58
N VAL A 117 -3.92 -16.48 7.46
CA VAL A 117 -2.93 -17.54 7.70
C VAL A 117 -2.48 -17.54 9.16
N VAL A 118 -2.16 -16.38 9.72
CA VAL A 118 -1.53 -16.27 11.05
C VAL A 118 -2.54 -16.38 12.19
N TYR A 119 -3.80 -15.95 11.98
CA TYR A 119 -4.86 -16.03 12.99
C TYR A 119 -5.80 -17.23 12.78
N ASP A 120 -5.40 -18.21 11.96
CA ASP A 120 -6.10 -19.48 11.85
C ASP A 120 -5.95 -20.27 13.17
N GLU A 121 -7.02 -20.32 13.97
CA GLU A 121 -7.04 -21.00 15.28
C GLU A 121 -6.76 -22.52 15.19
N THR A 122 -6.77 -23.10 13.98
CA THR A 122 -6.50 -24.52 13.77
C THR A 122 -5.02 -24.86 13.61
N LYS A 123 -4.13 -23.85 13.60
CA LYS A 123 -2.69 -24.03 13.34
C LYS A 123 -1.83 -23.24 14.33
N ASP A 124 -0.70 -23.85 14.70
CA ASP A 124 0.41 -23.11 15.28
C ASP A 124 1.27 -22.53 14.16
N VAL A 125 1.42 -21.20 14.12
CA VAL A 125 2.14 -20.50 13.05
C VAL A 125 3.36 -19.78 13.60
N LEU A 126 4.55 -20.17 13.12
CA LEU A 126 5.79 -19.43 13.33
C LEU A 126 6.07 -18.55 12.11
N VAL A 127 6.27 -17.25 12.32
CA VAL A 127 6.51 -16.27 11.25
C VAL A 127 7.90 -15.65 11.38
N GLU A 128 8.68 -15.70 10.31
CA GLU A 128 9.92 -14.91 10.17
C GLU A 128 9.61 -13.62 9.38
N PHE A 129 9.76 -12.46 10.02
CA PHE A 129 9.80 -11.18 9.32
C PHE A 129 11.23 -10.87 8.88
N TYR A 130 11.47 -10.74 7.58
CA TYR A 130 12.79 -10.53 7.02
C TYR A 130 12.85 -9.35 6.05
N ALA A 131 14.08 -8.93 5.75
CA ALA A 131 14.35 -8.03 4.63
C ALA A 131 15.31 -8.74 3.65
N PRO A 132 15.08 -8.64 2.32
CA PRO A 132 15.86 -9.40 1.33
C PRO A 132 17.33 -8.97 1.25
N TRP A 133 17.68 -7.84 1.85
CA TRP A 133 19.05 -7.31 1.94
C TRP A 133 19.72 -7.57 3.30
N CYS A 134 19.01 -8.12 4.29
CA CYS A 134 19.55 -8.37 5.63
C CYS A 134 20.43 -9.62 5.65
N GLY A 135 21.71 -9.47 6.05
CA GLY A 135 22.67 -10.58 6.12
C GLY A 135 22.32 -11.64 7.17
N HIS A 136 21.73 -11.23 8.31
CA HIS A 136 21.29 -12.17 9.35
C HIS A 136 20.12 -13.04 8.86
N CYS A 137 19.14 -12.45 8.18
CA CYS A 137 18.01 -13.19 7.59
C CYS A 137 18.50 -14.19 6.54
N LYS A 138 19.42 -13.79 5.65
CA LYS A 138 20.01 -14.71 4.67
C LYS A 138 20.73 -15.90 5.31
N THR A 139 21.32 -15.70 6.49
CA THR A 139 21.98 -16.77 7.25
C THR A 139 20.96 -17.69 7.93
N LEU A 140 19.79 -17.16 8.32
CA LEU A 140 18.70 -17.92 8.93
C LEU A 140 17.90 -18.72 7.91
N ALA A 141 17.66 -18.18 6.70
CA ALA A 141 16.86 -18.77 5.65
C ALA A 141 17.06 -20.30 5.44
N PRO A 142 18.28 -20.83 5.23
CA PRO A 142 18.44 -22.28 5.03
C PRO A 142 18.09 -23.12 6.27
N LYS A 143 18.20 -22.55 7.48
CA LYS A 143 17.77 -23.23 8.71
C LYS A 143 16.25 -23.18 8.87
N TYR A 144 15.62 -22.08 8.44
CA TYR A 144 14.18 -21.92 8.44
C TYR A 144 13.52 -22.86 7.40
N ASP A 145 14.14 -23.02 6.23
CA ASP A 145 13.73 -24.03 5.24
C ASP A 145 13.84 -25.46 5.79
N ALA A 146 14.95 -25.79 6.45
CA ALA A 146 15.12 -27.10 7.08
C ALA A 146 14.10 -27.35 8.19
N LEU A 147 13.74 -26.32 8.97
CA LEU A 147 12.65 -26.39 9.94
C LEU A 147 11.32 -26.66 9.24
N GLY A 148 10.98 -25.89 8.20
CA GLY A 148 9.76 -26.09 7.43
C GLY A 148 9.64 -27.50 6.86
N GLU A 149 10.73 -28.06 6.31
CA GLU A 149 10.77 -29.42 5.80
C GLU A 149 10.50 -30.47 6.90
N SER A 150 11.01 -30.24 8.12
CA SER A 150 10.78 -31.17 9.25
C SER A 150 9.32 -31.21 9.75
N PHE A 151 8.51 -30.23 9.37
CA PHE A 151 7.07 -30.14 9.69
C PHE A 151 6.16 -30.39 8.48
N LYS A 152 6.72 -30.73 7.30
CA LYS A 152 5.91 -31.19 6.16
C LYS A 152 5.26 -32.52 6.51
N SER A 153 3.92 -32.56 6.41
CA SER A 153 3.12 -33.79 6.54
C SER A 153 3.03 -34.53 5.21
#